data_AF-A0A3M1CYS9-F1
#
_entry.id   AF-A0A3M1CYS9-F1
#
_cell.length_a   1.000
_cell.length_b   1.000
_cell.length_c   1.000
_cell.angle_alpha   90.00
_cell.angle_beta   90.00
_cell.angle_gamma   90.00
#
_symmetry.space_group_name_H-M   'P 1'
#
loop_
_entity.id
_entity.type
_entity.pdbx_description
1 polymer ?
#
loop_
_entity_poly.entity_id
_entity_poly.type
_entity_poly.pdbx_seq_one_letter_code
_entity_poly.pdbx_strand_id
1 'polypeptide(L)'
;MSGPLLALLLSIATPAAIAQDPTGGGVPASAADTAAPTPEQPAAAGPTAEAPADDDSTDAQADRAHDRALAAAEARTRKARADLARARRNLRLTMALVALLVLWLIARLATPRPTVEHPHHRVVALNHDELGRLIFQAARSRDFFAFRDLFLNAHEAGELLGLQEAENYLELRSDEHIRKALDVLADACRPGTTYGGVVPVEGGLLGIRVNEPNGGHFVVAVGSVTEIEGGCRLHLASPRIVSETPATSTPIWT
;
A
#
# COMPACT_ATOMS: atom_id res chain seq x y z
N MET A 1 -13.68 -7.55 -31.82
CA MET A 1 -12.22 -7.46 -31.93
C MET A 1 -11.68 -7.84 -30.57
N SER A 2 -11.24 -9.08 -30.42
CA SER A 2 -11.02 -9.73 -29.13
C SER A 2 -9.62 -10.34 -29.13
N GLY A 3 -8.73 -9.77 -28.31
CA GLY A 3 -7.32 -10.13 -28.17
C GLY A 3 -6.50 -8.84 -27.99
N PRO A 4 -5.69 -8.67 -26.91
CA PRO A 4 -4.75 -9.66 -26.37
C PRO A 4 -4.60 -9.57 -24.83
N LEU A 5 -5.50 -10.16 -24.05
CA LEU A 5 -5.35 -10.23 -22.58
C LEU A 5 -4.94 -11.63 -22.05
N LEU A 6 -4.85 -12.62 -22.94
CA LEU A 6 -4.55 -14.01 -22.57
C LEU A 6 -3.06 -14.37 -22.63
N ALA A 7 -2.19 -13.49 -23.14
CA ALA A 7 -0.76 -13.76 -23.27
C ALA A 7 0.07 -13.40 -22.02
N LEU A 8 -0.48 -12.68 -21.04
CA LEU A 8 0.29 -12.21 -19.88
C LEU A 8 0.31 -13.16 -18.67
N LEU A 9 -0.50 -14.23 -18.69
CA LEU A 9 -0.65 -15.14 -17.53
C LEU A 9 0.27 -16.38 -17.56
N LEU A 10 1.12 -16.56 -18.58
CA LEU A 10 2.01 -17.73 -18.66
C LEU A 10 3.49 -17.49 -18.31
N SER A 11 3.88 -16.30 -17.84
CA SER A 11 5.30 -15.94 -17.66
C SER A 11 5.78 -15.81 -16.19
N ILE A 12 5.12 -16.45 -15.22
CA ILE A 12 5.52 -16.39 -13.81
C ILE A 12 5.67 -17.81 -13.23
N ALA A 13 6.72 -18.52 -13.64
CA ALA A 13 7.18 -19.72 -12.94
C ALA A 13 8.65 -20.01 -13.26
N THR A 14 9.53 -19.09 -12.86
CA THR A 14 10.97 -19.37 -12.77
C THR A 14 11.36 -19.29 -11.30
N PRO A 15 11.61 -20.41 -10.60
CA PRO A 15 12.18 -20.35 -9.27
C PRO A 15 13.64 -19.90 -9.39
N ALA A 16 13.93 -18.67 -8.96
CA ALA A 16 15.29 -18.22 -8.73
C ALA A 16 15.89 -19.08 -7.61
N ALA A 17 16.95 -19.80 -7.95
CA ALA A 17 17.79 -20.51 -7.00
C ALA A 17 18.38 -19.51 -6.01
N ILE A 18 17.91 -19.56 -4.76
CA ILE A 18 18.48 -18.81 -3.64
C ILE A 18 19.76 -19.52 -3.25
N ALA A 19 20.89 -18.92 -3.62
CA ALA A 19 22.20 -19.25 -3.09
C ALA A 19 22.20 -18.92 -1.58
N GLN A 20 22.31 -19.95 -0.76
CA GLN A 20 22.51 -19.82 0.68
C GLN A 20 23.98 -19.46 0.93
N ASP A 21 24.19 -18.30 1.54
CA ASP A 21 25.47 -17.84 2.06
C ASP A 21 25.74 -18.52 3.43
N PRO A 22 26.83 -19.29 3.59
CA PRO A 22 27.09 -20.05 4.82
C PRO A 22 28.13 -19.35 5.70
N THR A 23 27.83 -18.20 6.31
CA THR A 23 28.65 -17.70 7.41
C THR A 23 27.84 -16.85 8.39
N GLY A 24 27.83 -17.24 9.67
CA GLY A 24 27.22 -16.42 10.71
C GLY A 24 26.90 -17.20 11.97
N GLY A 25 27.93 -17.50 12.76
CA GLY A 25 27.81 -18.20 14.03
C GLY A 25 26.96 -17.45 15.05
N GLY A 26 26.28 -18.24 15.90
CA GLY A 26 25.46 -17.74 16.99
C GLY A 26 24.91 -18.90 17.82
N VAL A 27 25.78 -19.50 18.62
CA VAL A 27 25.48 -20.43 19.74
C VAL A 27 26.15 -19.78 20.97
N PRO A 28 25.71 -19.96 22.24
CA PRO A 28 24.59 -20.75 22.79
C PRO A 28 23.68 -19.93 23.74
N ALA A 29 22.53 -20.50 24.12
CA ALA A 29 22.31 -20.99 25.50
C ALA A 29 20.82 -21.13 25.85
N SER A 30 20.59 -22.09 26.74
CA SER A 30 19.49 -22.14 27.71
C SER A 30 18.40 -23.17 27.48
N ALA A 31 18.77 -24.40 27.83
CA ALA A 31 18.08 -25.33 28.74
C ALA A 31 16.63 -25.00 29.16
N ALA A 32 15.72 -25.91 28.81
CA ALA A 32 14.61 -26.44 29.61
C ALA A 32 14.03 -27.62 28.79
N ASP A 33 14.55 -28.83 28.94
CA ASP A 33 14.20 -29.77 30.01
C ASP A 33 12.68 -30.05 30.06
N THR A 34 12.24 -31.02 29.25
CA THR A 34 10.97 -31.73 29.47
C THR A 34 11.17 -33.17 29.05
N ALA A 35 11.25 -34.01 30.08
CA ALA A 35 11.55 -35.42 30.05
C ALA A 35 10.56 -36.23 29.20
N ALA A 36 11.12 -37.14 28.39
CA ALA A 36 10.41 -38.27 27.83
C ALA A 36 10.29 -39.38 28.89
N PRO A 37 9.13 -40.04 29.03
CA PRO A 37 9.05 -41.24 29.86
C PRO A 37 9.69 -42.43 29.15
N THR A 38 10.73 -42.97 29.78
CA THR A 38 11.28 -44.31 29.58
C THR A 38 10.25 -45.34 30.04
N PRO A 39 9.77 -46.26 29.18
CA PRO A 39 9.10 -47.45 29.67
C PRO A 39 10.14 -48.48 30.08
N GLU A 40 10.03 -48.87 31.36
CA GLU A 40 10.77 -49.92 32.03
C GLU A 40 10.86 -51.21 31.21
N GLN A 41 12.08 -51.73 31.19
CA GLN A 41 12.44 -53.06 30.73
C GLN A 41 12.40 -54.00 31.95
N PRO A 42 11.39 -54.87 32.10
CA PRO A 42 11.42 -55.88 33.15
C PRO A 42 12.34 -57.04 32.75
N ALA A 43 13.22 -57.36 33.69
CA ALA A 43 14.22 -58.40 33.63
C ALA A 43 13.60 -59.81 33.55
N ALA A 44 14.39 -60.67 32.92
CA ALA A 44 14.23 -62.10 32.74
C ALA A 44 13.77 -62.88 33.97
N ALA A 45 12.82 -63.79 33.75
CA ALA A 45 12.75 -65.06 34.46
C ALA A 45 12.61 -66.15 33.39
N GLY A 46 13.65 -66.96 33.25
CA GLY A 46 13.66 -68.08 32.32
C GLY A 46 12.72 -69.21 32.77
N PRO A 47 12.12 -69.91 31.80
CA PRO A 47 11.81 -71.31 31.94
C PRO A 47 12.58 -72.11 30.88
N THR A 48 13.39 -73.00 31.42
CA THR A 48 13.79 -74.33 30.95
C THR A 48 13.21 -74.77 29.61
N ALA A 49 14.13 -75.04 28.69
CA ALA A 49 13.91 -75.77 27.45
C ALA A 49 13.26 -77.13 27.71
N GLU A 50 12.08 -77.34 27.15
CA GLU A 50 11.52 -78.66 26.87
C GLU A 50 11.28 -78.67 25.37
N ALA A 51 12.14 -79.40 24.64
CA ALA A 51 12.09 -79.54 23.20
C ALA A 51 10.87 -80.43 22.83
N PRO A 52 9.84 -79.88 22.17
CA PRO A 52 8.77 -80.72 21.63
C PRO A 52 9.26 -81.31 20.30
N ALA A 53 9.06 -82.63 20.23
CA ALA A 53 9.33 -83.45 19.09
C ALA A 53 8.61 -82.93 17.82
N ASP A 54 9.31 -83.11 16.71
CA ASP A 54 8.79 -83.00 15.35
C ASP A 54 7.48 -83.78 15.19
N ASP A 55 6.62 -83.23 14.34
CA ASP A 55 6.24 -83.82 13.05
C ASP A 55 4.74 -83.65 12.78
N ASP A 56 4.44 -83.27 11.53
CA ASP A 56 3.12 -83.29 10.89
C ASP A 56 2.14 -82.08 11.03
N SER A 57 2.65 -80.83 11.12
CA SER A 57 1.79 -79.62 11.04
C SER A 57 2.23 -78.55 10.01
N THR A 58 3.17 -78.86 9.12
CA THR A 58 3.75 -77.89 8.17
C THR A 58 2.73 -77.38 7.15
N ASP A 59 1.82 -78.23 6.70
CA ASP A 59 0.85 -77.86 5.65
C ASP A 59 -0.24 -76.93 6.18
N ALA A 60 -0.79 -77.23 7.37
CA ALA A 60 -1.77 -76.36 8.01
C ALA A 60 -1.19 -75.00 8.44
N GLN A 61 0.12 -74.94 8.69
CA GLN A 61 0.82 -73.68 8.99
C GLN A 61 1.08 -72.86 7.73
N ALA A 62 1.38 -73.51 6.60
CA ALA A 62 1.53 -72.87 5.29
C ALA A 62 0.21 -72.22 4.83
N ASP A 63 -0.91 -72.92 4.97
CA ASP A 63 -2.23 -72.38 4.59
C ASP A 63 -2.62 -71.16 5.45
N ARG A 64 -2.42 -71.23 6.77
CA ARG A 64 -2.66 -70.08 7.66
C ARG A 64 -1.74 -68.90 7.35
N ALA A 65 -0.50 -69.15 6.92
CA ALA A 65 0.42 -68.09 6.52
C ALA A 65 -0.02 -67.44 5.20
N HIS A 66 -0.51 -68.22 4.24
CA HIS A 66 -1.07 -67.73 2.99
C HIS A 66 -2.32 -66.87 3.21
N ASP A 67 -3.26 -67.33 4.05
CA ASP A 67 -4.47 -66.58 4.39
C ASP A 67 -4.15 -65.26 5.11
N ARG A 68 -3.18 -65.26 6.02
CA ARG A 68 -2.70 -64.04 6.67
C ARG A 68 -2.06 -63.08 5.67
N ALA A 69 -1.30 -63.60 4.71
CA ALA A 69 -0.68 -62.79 3.66
C ALA A 69 -1.73 -62.16 2.74
N LEU A 70 -2.75 -62.92 2.34
CA LEU A 70 -3.90 -62.42 1.56
C LEU A 70 -4.68 -61.37 2.33
N ALA A 71 -5.04 -61.63 3.58
CA ALA A 71 -5.75 -60.67 4.44
C ALA A 71 -4.93 -59.38 4.65
N ALA A 72 -3.61 -59.50 4.84
CA ALA A 72 -2.72 -58.35 4.95
C ALA A 72 -2.63 -57.55 3.63
N ALA A 73 -2.59 -58.23 2.48
CA ALA A 73 -2.61 -57.59 1.17
C ALA A 73 -3.94 -56.84 0.92
N GLU A 74 -5.07 -57.43 1.27
CA GLU A 74 -6.38 -56.78 1.22
C GLU A 74 -6.45 -55.56 2.15
N ALA A 75 -5.95 -55.66 3.38
CA ALA A 75 -5.92 -54.54 4.31
C ALA A 75 -5.09 -53.37 3.76
N ARG A 76 -3.93 -53.66 3.13
CA ARG A 76 -3.09 -52.64 2.48
C ARG A 76 -3.81 -51.96 1.32
N THR A 77 -4.51 -52.71 0.46
CA THR A 77 -5.25 -52.13 -0.67
C THR A 77 -6.46 -51.29 -0.20
N ARG A 78 -7.18 -51.73 0.84
CA ARG A 78 -8.27 -50.94 1.46
C ARG A 78 -7.76 -49.63 2.05
N LYS A 79 -6.63 -49.66 2.77
CA LYS A 79 -5.99 -48.46 3.33
C LYS A 79 -5.54 -47.50 2.23
N ALA A 80 -4.86 -48.00 1.20
CA ALA A 80 -4.41 -47.19 0.06
C ALA A 80 -5.57 -46.51 -0.67
N ARG A 81 -6.71 -47.20 -0.86
CA ARG A 81 -7.93 -46.61 -1.44
C ARG A 81 -8.52 -45.51 -0.56
N ALA A 82 -8.56 -45.71 0.76
CA ALA A 82 -9.05 -44.70 1.70
C ALA A 82 -8.16 -43.45 1.72
N ASP A 83 -6.84 -43.62 1.71
CA ASP A 83 -5.87 -42.51 1.68
C ASP A 83 -5.94 -41.72 0.37
N LEU A 84 -6.09 -42.40 -0.76
CA LEU A 84 -6.27 -41.75 -2.07
C LEU A 84 -7.59 -40.97 -2.14
N ALA A 85 -8.67 -41.46 -1.52
CA ALA A 85 -9.93 -40.74 -1.42
C ALA A 85 -9.81 -39.48 -0.54
N ARG A 86 -9.06 -39.54 0.57
CA ARG A 86 -8.75 -38.37 1.41
C ARG A 86 -7.91 -37.35 0.67
N ALA A 87 -6.87 -37.79 -0.05
CA ALA A 87 -6.01 -36.93 -0.85
C ALA A 87 -6.81 -36.19 -1.94
N ARG A 88 -7.72 -36.88 -2.65
CA ARG A 88 -8.62 -36.25 -3.63
C ARG A 88 -9.56 -35.23 -3.01
N ARG A 89 -10.08 -35.49 -1.81
CA ARG A 89 -10.95 -34.54 -1.10
C ARG A 89 -10.17 -33.28 -0.71
N ASN A 90 -8.97 -33.45 -0.16
CA ASN A 90 -8.11 -32.33 0.21
C ASN A 90 -7.72 -31.50 -1.02
N LEU A 91 -7.37 -32.14 -2.13
CA LEU A 91 -7.06 -31.45 -3.40
C LEU A 91 -8.25 -30.61 -3.89
N ARG A 92 -9.48 -31.13 -3.81
CA ARG A 92 -10.68 -30.37 -4.20
C ARG A 92 -10.89 -29.15 -3.31
N LEU A 93 -10.67 -29.29 -2.00
CA LEU A 93 -10.79 -28.19 -1.05
C LEU A 93 -9.72 -27.11 -1.29
N THR A 94 -8.47 -27.50 -1.54
CA THR A 94 -7.40 -26.53 -1.85
C THR A 94 -7.68 -25.81 -3.15
N MET A 95 -8.14 -26.50 -4.19
CA MET A 95 -8.51 -25.87 -5.47
C MET A 95 -9.69 -24.91 -5.32
N ALA A 96 -10.70 -25.26 -4.52
CA ALA A 96 -11.82 -24.37 -4.25
C ALA A 96 -11.38 -23.10 -3.50
N LEU A 97 -10.48 -23.23 -2.52
CA LEU A 97 -9.94 -22.09 -1.79
C LEU A 97 -9.11 -21.17 -2.70
N VAL A 98 -8.25 -21.75 -3.55
CA VAL A 98 -7.48 -20.98 -4.53
C VAL A 98 -8.41 -20.25 -5.49
N ALA A 99 -9.44 -20.92 -6.01
CA ALA A 99 -10.42 -20.30 -6.90
C ALA A 99 -11.17 -19.14 -6.22
N LEU A 100 -11.56 -19.30 -4.95
CA LEU A 100 -12.21 -18.24 -4.17
C LEU A 100 -11.28 -17.03 -3.98
N LEU A 101 -9.99 -17.27 -3.72
CA LEU A 101 -9.00 -16.23 -3.47
C LEU A 101 -8.68 -15.44 -4.75
N VAL A 102 -8.59 -16.14 -5.90
CA VAL A 102 -8.47 -15.51 -7.22
C VAL A 102 -9.73 -14.71 -7.54
N LEU A 103 -10.92 -15.26 -7.31
CA LEU A 103 -12.18 -14.53 -7.52
C LEU A 103 -12.26 -13.28 -6.64
N TRP A 104 -11.84 -13.37 -5.39
CA TRP A 104 -11.78 -12.23 -4.48
C TRP A 104 -10.79 -11.17 -4.98
N LEU A 105 -9.62 -11.57 -5.47
CA LEU A 105 -8.63 -10.65 -6.03
C LEU A 105 -9.16 -9.97 -7.30
N ILE A 106 -9.81 -10.72 -8.19
CA ILE A 106 -10.47 -10.16 -9.37
C ILE A 106 -11.57 -9.19 -8.95
N ALA A 107 -12.41 -9.54 -8.00
CA ALA A 107 -13.45 -8.64 -7.49
C ALA A 107 -12.84 -7.36 -6.89
N ARG A 108 -11.68 -7.44 -6.22
CA ARG A 108 -10.97 -6.27 -5.68
C ARG A 108 -10.31 -5.41 -6.75
N LEU A 109 -9.87 -6.00 -7.86
CA LEU A 109 -9.29 -5.29 -9.00
C LEU A 109 -10.38 -4.70 -9.92
N ALA A 110 -11.51 -5.40 -10.04
CA ALA A 110 -12.63 -5.04 -10.89
C ALA A 110 -13.66 -4.15 -10.19
N THR A 111 -13.69 -4.11 -8.86
CA THR A 111 -14.31 -2.99 -8.16
C THR A 111 -13.43 -1.79 -8.47
N PRO A 112 -13.87 -0.83 -9.32
CA PRO A 112 -13.19 0.44 -9.38
C PRO A 112 -13.14 0.89 -7.92
N ARG A 113 -11.95 1.27 -7.43
CA ARG A 113 -11.86 1.99 -6.15
C ARG A 113 -13.01 2.97 -6.21
N PRO A 114 -13.91 3.02 -5.21
CA PRO A 114 -14.89 4.09 -5.20
C PRO A 114 -14.03 5.34 -5.27
N THR A 115 -13.96 5.92 -6.48
CA THR A 115 -13.73 7.33 -6.66
C THR A 115 -14.84 7.84 -5.81
N VAL A 116 -14.49 8.17 -4.57
CA VAL A 116 -15.36 8.96 -3.75
C VAL A 116 -15.36 10.26 -4.53
N GLU A 117 -16.25 10.30 -5.53
CA GLU A 117 -16.86 11.50 -6.05
C GLU A 117 -17.52 12.10 -4.82
N HIS A 118 -16.70 12.63 -3.92
CA HIS A 118 -17.02 13.93 -3.37
C HIS A 118 -17.25 14.72 -4.64
N PRO A 119 -18.48 15.18 -4.92
CA PRO A 119 -18.64 16.22 -5.91
C PRO A 119 -17.67 17.30 -5.43
N HIS A 120 -16.49 17.36 -6.06
CA HIS A 120 -15.47 18.32 -5.75
C HIS A 120 -16.05 19.60 -6.29
N HIS A 121 -16.89 20.22 -5.45
CA HIS A 121 -17.49 21.49 -5.73
C HIS A 121 -16.31 22.44 -5.75
N ARG A 122 -15.79 22.72 -6.96
CA ARG A 122 -14.66 23.61 -7.15
C ARG A 122 -15.04 24.92 -6.48
N VAL A 123 -14.33 25.25 -5.42
CA VAL A 123 -14.54 26.51 -4.73
C VAL A 123 -14.09 27.61 -5.70
N VAL A 124 -14.98 28.56 -5.97
CA VAL A 124 -14.69 29.74 -6.78
C VAL A 124 -14.46 30.87 -5.79
N ALA A 125 -13.25 31.43 -5.77
CA ALA A 125 -12.98 32.60 -4.95
C ALA A 125 -13.65 33.82 -5.59
N LEU A 126 -14.43 34.60 -4.84
CA LEU A 126 -15.14 35.76 -5.37
C LEU A 126 -14.24 36.99 -5.49
N ASN A 127 -13.14 37.02 -4.74
CA ASN A 127 -12.18 38.13 -4.75
C ASN A 127 -10.75 37.63 -4.43
N HIS A 128 -9.77 38.51 -4.64
CA HIS A 128 -8.36 38.24 -4.37
C HIS A 128 -8.09 37.79 -2.92
N ASP A 129 -8.75 38.40 -1.93
CA ASP A 129 -8.56 38.06 -0.52
C ASP A 129 -9.09 36.66 -0.18
N GLU A 130 -10.23 36.27 -0.74
CA GLU A 130 -10.78 34.92 -0.59
C GLU A 130 -9.88 33.89 -1.27
N LEU A 131 -9.35 34.21 -2.46
CA LEU A 131 -8.36 33.38 -3.13
C LEU A 131 -7.10 33.20 -2.26
N GLY A 132 -6.59 34.28 -1.68
CA GLY A 132 -5.46 34.26 -0.75
C GLY A 132 -5.75 33.39 0.48
N ARG A 133 -6.95 33.48 1.06
CA ARG A 133 -7.37 32.64 2.19
C ARG A 133 -7.42 31.16 1.81
N LEU A 134 -7.98 30.83 0.65
CA LEU A 134 -8.08 29.45 0.17
C LEU A 134 -6.70 28.85 -0.12
N ILE A 135 -5.79 29.62 -0.72
CA ILE A 135 -4.39 29.22 -0.93
C ILE A 135 -3.71 28.95 0.42
N PHE A 136 -3.84 29.88 1.37
CA PHE A 136 -3.24 29.72 2.70
C PHE A 136 -3.80 28.49 3.43
N GLN A 137 -5.11 28.27 3.35
CA GLN A 137 -5.76 27.12 3.96
C GLN A 137 -5.27 25.81 3.33
N ALA A 138 -5.21 25.73 2.00
CA ALA A 138 -4.74 24.55 1.28
C ALA A 138 -3.26 24.25 1.56
N ALA A 139 -2.42 25.29 1.63
CA ALA A 139 -1.01 25.17 2.01
C ALA A 139 -0.85 24.63 3.43
N ARG A 140 -1.60 25.19 4.39
CA ARG A 140 -1.54 24.78 5.80
C ARG A 140 -2.04 23.34 6.02
N SER A 141 -3.07 22.90 5.29
CA SER A 141 -3.56 21.52 5.36
C SER A 141 -2.79 20.55 4.49
N ARG A 142 -1.86 21.05 3.65
CA ARG A 142 -1.20 20.28 2.57
C ARG A 142 -2.21 19.54 1.68
N ASP A 143 -3.37 20.15 1.45
CA ASP A 143 -4.42 19.58 0.60
C ASP A 143 -4.15 19.91 -0.86
N PHE A 144 -3.56 18.93 -1.55
CA PHE A 144 -3.23 19.01 -2.96
C PHE A 144 -4.45 19.27 -3.85
N PHE A 145 -5.59 18.63 -3.56
CA PHE A 145 -6.76 18.74 -4.43
C PHE A 145 -7.42 20.11 -4.27
N ALA A 146 -7.56 20.59 -3.03
CA ALA A 146 -8.04 21.93 -2.75
C ALA A 146 -7.17 22.99 -3.44
N PHE A 147 -5.83 22.85 -3.37
CA PHE A 147 -4.91 23.78 -4.03
C PHE A 147 -5.01 23.70 -5.56
N ARG A 148 -5.04 22.49 -6.13
CA ARG A 148 -5.18 22.27 -7.57
C ARG A 148 -6.47 22.87 -8.13
N ASP A 149 -7.55 22.84 -7.38
CA ASP A 149 -8.85 23.36 -7.80
C ASP A 149 -8.89 24.89 -7.92
N LEU A 150 -7.94 25.62 -7.33
CA LEU A 150 -7.83 27.07 -7.44
C LEU A 150 -7.28 27.55 -8.80
N PHE A 151 -6.72 26.65 -9.59
CA PHE A 151 -6.17 26.93 -10.91
C PHE A 151 -7.24 26.86 -12.01
N LEU A 152 -6.99 27.54 -13.13
CA LEU A 152 -7.83 27.44 -14.33
C LEU A 152 -7.94 25.99 -14.81
N ASN A 153 -9.15 25.55 -15.16
CA ASN A 153 -9.37 24.30 -15.89
C ASN A 153 -9.09 24.46 -17.39
N ALA A 154 -9.09 23.36 -18.13
CA ALA A 154 -8.79 23.38 -19.57
C ALA A 154 -9.78 24.22 -20.40
N HIS A 155 -11.05 24.26 -19.98
CA HIS A 155 -12.08 25.03 -20.65
C HIS A 155 -11.93 26.53 -20.37
N GLU A 156 -11.83 26.92 -19.09
CA GLU A 156 -11.56 28.30 -18.62
C GLU A 156 -10.28 28.84 -19.27
N ALA A 157 -9.21 28.03 -19.33
CA ALA A 157 -7.97 28.42 -19.99
C ALA A 157 -8.14 28.63 -21.50
N GLY A 158 -8.88 27.76 -22.18
CA GLY A 158 -9.16 27.89 -23.61
C GLY A 158 -9.98 29.13 -23.96
N GLU A 159 -10.93 29.52 -23.10
CA GLU A 159 -11.73 30.73 -23.28
C GLU A 159 -10.93 32.02 -23.03
N LEU A 160 -10.04 32.01 -22.03
CA LEU A 160 -9.32 33.22 -21.60
C LEU A 160 -8.00 33.46 -22.34
N LEU A 161 -7.25 32.40 -22.64
CA LEU A 161 -5.91 32.46 -23.23
C LEU A 161 -5.91 32.10 -24.73
N GLY A 162 -6.98 31.45 -25.20
CA GLY A 162 -7.01 30.82 -26.52
C GLY A 162 -6.37 29.43 -26.52
N LEU A 163 -6.66 28.64 -27.56
CA LEU A 163 -6.31 27.21 -27.63
C LEU A 163 -4.80 26.94 -27.45
N GLN A 164 -3.95 27.68 -28.15
CA GLN A 164 -2.51 27.40 -28.16
C GLN A 164 -1.83 27.80 -26.84
N GLU A 165 -2.23 28.92 -26.24
CA GLU A 165 -1.71 29.32 -24.93
C GLU A 165 -2.26 28.46 -23.80
N ALA A 166 -3.52 28.01 -23.91
CA ALA A 166 -4.12 27.07 -22.98
C ALA A 166 -3.39 25.73 -22.96
N GLU A 167 -3.00 25.18 -24.11
CA GLU A 167 -2.18 23.96 -24.19
C GLU A 167 -0.84 24.14 -23.47
N ASN A 168 -0.10 25.21 -23.79
CA ASN A 168 1.17 25.53 -23.12
C ASN A 168 0.99 25.70 -21.60
N TYR A 169 -0.08 26.37 -21.17
CA TYR A 169 -0.40 26.53 -19.75
C TYR A 169 -0.67 25.17 -19.08
N LEU A 170 -1.45 24.30 -19.71
CA LEU A 170 -1.78 22.98 -19.17
C LEU A 170 -0.54 22.06 -19.09
N GLU A 171 0.40 22.18 -20.03
CA GLU A 171 1.68 21.47 -19.98
C GLU A 171 2.55 21.93 -18.80
N LEU A 172 2.63 23.24 -18.57
CA LEU A 172 3.36 23.82 -17.42
C LEU A 172 2.71 23.47 -16.07
N ARG A 173 1.40 23.15 -16.09
CA ARG A 173 0.58 22.86 -14.90
C ARG A 173 0.48 21.36 -14.60
N SER A 174 1.55 20.61 -14.79
CA SER A 174 1.63 19.21 -14.35
C SER A 174 1.39 19.06 -12.84
N ASP A 175 0.83 17.93 -12.40
CA ASP A 175 0.61 17.63 -10.97
C ASP A 175 1.89 17.74 -10.12
N GLU A 176 3.05 17.42 -10.70
CA GLU A 176 4.36 17.55 -10.04
C GLU A 176 4.70 19.01 -9.74
N HIS A 177 4.55 19.90 -10.72
CA HIS A 177 4.79 21.34 -10.53
C HIS A 177 3.84 21.95 -9.49
N ILE A 178 2.56 21.60 -9.52
CA ILE A 178 1.58 22.07 -8.52
C ILE A 178 1.95 21.57 -7.12
N ARG A 179 2.36 20.30 -6.99
CA ARG A 179 2.78 19.72 -5.71
C ARG A 179 4.01 20.42 -5.16
N LYS A 180 5.03 20.65 -6.00
CA LYS A 180 6.23 21.39 -5.62
C LYS A 180 5.92 22.81 -5.17
N ALA A 181 5.01 23.50 -5.87
CA ALA A 181 4.54 24.82 -5.47
C ALA A 181 3.81 24.78 -4.11
N LEU A 182 2.94 23.78 -3.90
CA LEU A 182 2.26 23.58 -2.63
C LEU A 182 3.23 23.32 -1.48
N ASP A 183 4.26 22.51 -1.70
CA ASP A 183 5.26 22.19 -0.68
C ASP A 183 6.01 23.46 -0.23
N VAL A 184 6.43 24.30 -1.17
CA VAL A 184 7.05 25.61 -0.87
C VAL A 184 6.11 26.51 -0.06
N LEU A 185 4.82 26.57 -0.41
CA LEU A 185 3.83 27.34 0.34
C LEU A 185 3.57 26.75 1.73
N ALA A 186 3.52 25.43 1.86
CA ALA A 186 3.30 24.75 3.12
C ALA A 186 4.47 24.93 4.09
N ASP A 187 5.70 24.94 3.58
CA ASP A 187 6.91 25.20 4.37
C ASP A 187 6.98 26.64 4.89
N ALA A 188 6.38 27.57 4.15
CA ALA A 188 6.16 28.95 4.59
C ALA A 188 4.98 29.05 5.59
N CYS A 189 3.86 28.38 5.34
CA CYS A 189 2.65 28.43 6.19
C CYS A 189 2.70 27.45 7.38
N ARG A 190 3.75 27.55 8.20
CA ARG A 190 3.98 26.65 9.35
C ARG A 190 2.85 26.72 10.40
N PRO A 191 2.68 25.69 11.25
CA PRO A 191 1.74 25.74 12.36
C PRO A 191 1.95 26.98 13.25
N GLY A 192 0.85 27.67 13.58
CA GLY A 192 0.88 28.91 14.37
C GLY A 192 0.98 30.20 13.56
N THR A 193 1.27 30.12 12.25
CA THR A 193 1.15 31.28 11.36
C THR A 193 -0.31 31.63 11.08
N THR A 194 -0.58 32.90 10.80
CA THR A 194 -1.93 33.39 10.47
C THR A 194 -1.94 34.14 9.15
N TYR A 195 -3.07 34.07 8.44
CA TYR A 195 -3.27 34.80 7.20
C TYR A 195 -3.37 36.31 7.46
N GLY A 196 -2.53 37.09 6.78
CA GLY A 196 -2.42 38.54 6.95
C GLY A 196 -3.00 39.39 5.81
N GLY A 197 -3.60 38.76 4.80
CA GLY A 197 -4.16 39.43 3.62
C GLY A 197 -3.37 39.18 2.33
N VAL A 198 -3.93 39.61 1.21
CA VAL A 198 -3.22 39.66 -0.07
C VAL A 198 -2.45 40.97 -0.21
N VAL A 199 -1.28 40.90 -0.85
CA VAL A 199 -0.46 42.06 -1.22
C VAL A 199 -0.04 41.91 -2.68
N PRO A 200 -0.19 42.93 -3.54
CA PRO A 200 0.35 42.88 -4.89
C PRO A 200 1.88 42.85 -4.85
N VAL A 201 2.48 41.99 -5.67
CA VAL A 201 3.93 41.84 -5.83
C VAL A 201 4.33 42.29 -7.23
N GLU A 202 5.58 42.72 -7.40
CA GLU A 202 6.14 43.11 -8.69
C GLU A 202 5.87 42.06 -9.79
N GLY A 203 5.59 42.56 -11.00
CA GLY A 203 5.23 41.73 -12.15
C GLY A 203 3.77 41.26 -12.16
N GLY A 204 2.89 41.87 -11.36
CA GLY A 204 1.46 41.54 -11.33
C GLY A 204 1.16 40.23 -10.61
N LEU A 205 2.06 39.77 -9.75
CA LEU A 205 1.89 38.54 -8.98
C LEU A 205 1.09 38.83 -7.70
N LEU A 206 0.28 37.86 -7.31
CA LEU A 206 -0.41 37.83 -6.02
C LEU A 206 0.57 37.36 -4.95
N GLY A 207 0.79 38.19 -3.93
CA GLY A 207 1.47 37.82 -2.71
C GLY A 207 0.48 37.54 -1.58
N ILE A 208 0.81 36.58 -0.72
CA ILE A 208 0.10 36.33 0.53
C ILE A 208 0.98 36.82 1.67
N ARG A 209 0.46 37.71 2.50
CA ARG A 209 1.08 38.09 3.77
C ARG A 209 0.80 37.00 4.80
N VAL A 210 1.86 36.48 5.39
CA VAL A 210 1.80 35.49 6.46
C VAL A 210 2.37 36.13 7.72
N ASN A 211 1.55 36.16 8.78
CA ASN A 211 1.96 36.68 10.07
C ASN A 211 2.47 35.55 10.94
N GLU A 212 3.65 35.74 11.52
CA GLU A 212 4.28 34.81 12.44
C GLU A 212 3.78 35.03 13.88
N PRO A 213 3.81 33.99 14.74
CA PRO A 213 3.37 34.11 16.14
C PRO A 213 4.25 35.04 16.99
N ASN A 214 5.47 35.34 16.54
CA ASN A 214 6.41 36.26 17.18
C ASN A 214 6.11 37.75 16.85
N GLY A 215 5.07 38.04 16.05
CA GLY A 215 4.71 39.38 15.59
C GLY A 215 5.41 39.83 14.30
N GLY A 216 6.30 39.00 13.73
CA GLY A 216 6.89 39.19 12.41
C GLY A 216 5.89 38.90 11.28
N HIS A 217 6.23 39.32 10.07
CA HIS A 217 5.48 38.93 8.87
C HIS A 217 6.38 38.87 7.64
N PHE A 218 6.03 37.99 6.72
CA PHE A 218 6.67 37.88 5.41
C PHE A 218 5.62 37.76 4.32
N VAL A 219 6.04 38.02 3.07
CA VAL A 219 5.18 37.89 1.89
C VAL A 219 5.69 36.78 1.00
N VAL A 220 4.80 35.84 0.69
CA VAL A 220 5.04 34.76 -0.27
C VAL A 220 4.33 35.12 -1.57
N ALA A 221 5.09 35.38 -2.63
CA ALA A 221 4.50 35.43 -3.96
C ALA A 221 3.96 34.04 -4.29
N VAL A 222 2.75 33.95 -4.80
CA VAL A 222 2.12 32.69 -5.23
C VAL A 222 2.19 32.59 -6.75
N GLY A 223 1.65 33.61 -7.42
CA GLY A 223 1.78 33.80 -8.86
C GLY A 223 0.64 34.66 -9.42
N SER A 224 0.34 34.56 -10.71
CA SER A 224 -0.63 35.46 -11.37
C SER A 224 -2.08 35.02 -11.15
N VAL A 225 -2.97 36.00 -11.09
CA VAL A 225 -4.42 35.80 -10.93
C VAL A 225 -5.14 36.29 -12.18
N THR A 226 -6.14 35.52 -12.59
CA THR A 226 -7.04 35.87 -13.68
C THR A 226 -8.45 35.94 -13.12
N GLU A 227 -9.16 37.03 -13.46
CA GLU A 227 -10.58 37.18 -13.16
C GLU A 227 -11.40 36.42 -14.21
N ILE A 228 -12.35 35.61 -13.74
CA ILE A 228 -13.29 34.84 -14.55
C ILE A 228 -14.71 35.31 -14.23
N GLU A 229 -15.70 34.97 -15.06
CA GLU A 229 -17.09 35.28 -14.75
C GLU A 229 -17.50 34.67 -13.39
N GLY A 230 -17.65 35.53 -12.38
CA GLY A 230 -18.03 35.13 -11.04
C GLY A 230 -16.88 34.80 -10.08
N GLY A 231 -15.61 35.07 -10.41
CA GLY A 231 -14.53 34.92 -9.43
C GLY A 231 -13.09 35.11 -9.92
N CYS A 232 -12.13 34.63 -9.13
CA CYS A 232 -10.70 34.72 -9.35
C CYS A 232 -10.06 33.32 -9.36
N ARG A 233 -9.12 33.09 -10.27
CA ARG A 233 -8.35 31.84 -10.41
C ARG A 233 -6.85 32.09 -10.53
N LEU A 234 -6.04 31.11 -10.15
CA LEU A 234 -4.60 31.12 -10.38
C LEU A 234 -4.26 30.68 -11.81
N HIS A 235 -3.35 31.41 -12.47
CA HIS A 235 -2.88 31.14 -13.83
C HIS A 235 -1.37 30.81 -13.90
N LEU A 236 -0.57 31.23 -12.93
CA LEU A 236 0.82 30.79 -12.81
C LEU A 236 1.12 30.56 -11.34
N ALA A 237 1.86 29.51 -10.99
CA ALA A 237 2.36 29.32 -9.64
C ALA A 237 3.87 29.14 -9.69
N SER A 238 4.60 30.07 -9.09
CA SER A 238 6.03 29.94 -8.85
C SER A 238 6.31 30.56 -7.51
N PRO A 239 5.89 29.87 -6.44
CA PRO A 239 5.91 30.47 -5.13
C PRO A 239 7.33 30.75 -4.69
N ARG A 240 7.54 31.96 -4.18
CA ARG A 240 8.83 32.42 -3.66
C ARG A 240 8.60 33.42 -2.54
N ILE A 241 9.46 33.38 -1.53
CA ILE A 241 9.47 34.38 -0.46
C ILE A 241 10.09 35.65 -1.04
N VAL A 242 9.36 36.78 -0.96
CA VAL A 242 9.77 38.04 -1.61
C VAL A 242 10.29 39.05 -0.60
N SER A 243 9.69 39.09 0.59
CA SER A 243 10.13 40.02 1.64
C SER A 243 9.93 39.42 3.01
N GLU A 244 10.94 39.61 3.86
CA GLU A 244 10.89 39.35 5.29
C GLU A 244 10.96 40.70 5.98
N THR A 245 9.90 41.08 6.70
CA THR A 245 10.00 42.20 7.64
C THR A 245 10.38 41.57 8.98
N PRO A 246 11.63 41.76 9.46
CA PRO A 246 12.04 41.18 10.72
C PRO A 246 11.12 41.67 11.83
N ALA A 247 10.77 40.78 12.77
CA ALA A 247 10.00 41.15 13.94
C ALA A 247 10.68 42.36 14.60
N THR A 248 9.97 43.49 14.64
CA THR A 248 10.47 44.69 15.31
C THR A 248 10.65 44.30 16.77
N SER A 249 11.88 44.04 17.19
CA SER A 249 12.19 43.73 18.58
C SER A 249 11.88 44.99 19.37
N THR A 250 10.67 45.10 19.90
CA THR A 250 10.31 46.18 20.81
C THR A 250 11.28 46.04 22.00
N PRO A 251 12.20 46.98 22.24
CA PRO A 251 13.08 46.89 23.38
C PRO A 251 12.19 46.86 24.64
N ILE A 252 12.27 45.76 25.38
CA ILE A 252 11.65 45.65 26.69
C ILE A 252 12.44 46.60 27.59
N TRP A 253 11.92 47.81 27.79
CA TRP A 253 12.40 48.70 28.84
C TRP A 253 11.87 48.15 30.17
N THR A 254 12.69 47.34 30.84
CA THR A 254 12.51 46.98 32.25
C THR A 254 12.93 48.11 33.16
#